data_AF-A0A949YIJ4-F1
#
_entry.id   AF-A0A949YIJ4-F1
#
_cell.length_a   1.000
_cell.length_b   1.000
_cell.length_c   1.000
_cell.angle_alpha   90.00
_cell.angle_beta   90.00
_cell.angle_gamma   90.00
#
_symmetry.space_group_name_H-M   'P 1'
#
loop_
_entity.id
_entity.type
_entity.pdbx_description
1 polymer ?
#
loop_
_entity_poly.entity_id
_entity_poly.type
_entity_poly.pdbx_seq_one_letter_code
_entity_poly.pdbx_strand_id
1 'polypeptide(L)'
;RDVFDPEDTNYCTFRWVTSETAFAMSCLRANPMTGEMIDGDVIFDASFIKYWKQSYALLIGSTTAVGGEPQAAPLAFGEVISPILASKMGFGQPAAKALLGVGALDKPFGQMIPEVVPADQNYLQWQLAKNLARGTRGFCQFQTGFRHDFGLAAIALADVPKPEPPKTEKDKEKDKDKAPKKPEPKPELPEEFIGQAIKHIVMHEVGHSLGLRHNFKASTMLTQEQLNDTAITRSKGLVGSVMDYSPINIAPKGKKQGDYYSTTIGPYDYWAIEYAYKPVDGDEATELKKIAARAPEHDLAYATDEDAFLNDDPYVNRFDLGADPCQFGKDRIALASELLKDLDGRVVKDGDSWARTRRAFGILIGQFGDGATLASQYVGGQSVSRDHKADKDARDPIVPVSGAKQRECLKFLADNILSDQAFQFSPTLLRRLGAERWMHWGNDSGSGPGIDISVLERILGIQKIVLGHCLSAETLARIQNQQLQADSGTDPLRIEEVFRSLTDGIWSDLDKLPDQKDPKAAKIALSTVRRNLQREYLRRLSSMVLGDRSNPYSDIFSYIVIIGGGSSSVPADARALARLHLKEIAGRIGMVLETRSASLDDTTRAHLEESKHRIAKVLEANLDIKEP
;
A
#
# COMPACT_ATOMS: atom_id res chain seq x y z
N ARG A 1 -31.89 26.68 31.03
CA ARG A 1 -30.99 25.86 30.19
C ARG A 1 -29.91 26.84 29.75
N ASP A 2 -28.81 26.87 30.49
CA ASP A 2 -27.64 27.64 30.07
C ASP A 2 -27.24 27.18 28.66
N VAL A 3 -26.97 28.14 27.79
CA VAL A 3 -26.82 27.91 26.35
C VAL A 3 -25.42 27.34 26.15
N PHE A 4 -25.30 26.02 26.15
CA PHE A 4 -24.10 25.33 25.68
C PHE A 4 -23.83 25.76 24.22
N ASP A 5 -22.66 26.34 23.97
CA ASP A 5 -22.16 26.65 22.64
C ASP A 5 -21.00 25.70 22.33
N PRO A 6 -21.06 24.90 21.25
CA PRO A 6 -19.95 24.02 20.88
C PRO A 6 -18.66 24.78 20.54
N GLU A 7 -18.70 26.08 20.23
CA GLU A 7 -17.52 26.92 20.02
C GLU A 7 -16.95 27.53 21.31
N ASP A 8 -17.54 27.23 22.47
CA ASP A 8 -17.01 27.67 23.76
C ASP A 8 -15.71 26.91 24.08
N THR A 9 -14.60 27.63 24.09
CA THR A 9 -13.24 27.09 24.33
C THR A 9 -13.07 26.43 25.70
N ASN A 10 -14.00 26.62 26.64
CA ASN A 10 -13.98 25.90 27.91
C ASN A 10 -14.33 24.41 27.77
N TYR A 11 -14.84 23.98 26.61
CA TYR A 11 -15.26 22.61 26.37
C TYR A 11 -14.68 22.09 25.05
N CYS A 12 -13.94 20.98 25.10
CA CYS A 12 -13.63 20.23 23.88
C CYS A 12 -14.85 19.42 23.46
N THR A 13 -15.19 19.49 22.18
CA THR A 13 -16.38 18.87 21.60
C THR A 13 -16.02 17.85 20.54
N PHE A 14 -16.79 16.75 20.53
CA PHE A 14 -16.81 15.84 19.41
C PHE A 14 -18.01 16.19 18.52
N ARG A 15 -17.73 16.70 17.32
CA ARG A 15 -18.75 17.22 16.42
C ARG A 15 -19.01 16.28 15.26
N TRP A 16 -20.23 15.77 15.21
CA TRP A 16 -20.72 15.01 14.08
C TRP A 16 -21.21 15.96 12.99
N VAL A 17 -20.50 16.01 11.86
CA VAL A 17 -20.85 16.87 10.73
C VAL A 17 -21.31 16.05 9.54
N THR A 18 -22.06 16.66 8.63
CA THR A 18 -22.47 16.05 7.38
C THR A 18 -21.93 16.89 6.23
N SER A 19 -20.89 16.43 5.56
CA SER A 19 -20.38 16.99 4.30
C SER A 19 -20.41 15.92 3.20
N GLU A 20 -19.92 16.24 2.00
CA GLU A 20 -19.80 15.28 0.90
C GLU A 20 -18.49 14.47 0.95
N THR A 21 -17.56 14.83 1.83
CA THR A 21 -16.25 14.19 1.96
C THR A 21 -16.18 13.43 3.28
N ALA A 22 -15.88 12.14 3.23
CA ALA A 22 -15.54 11.40 4.44
C ALA A 22 -14.17 11.87 4.94
N PHE A 23 -14.12 12.43 6.16
CA PHE A 23 -12.90 12.79 6.89
C PHE A 23 -13.16 12.80 8.40
N ALA A 24 -12.08 12.73 9.16
CA ALA A 24 -12.05 13.14 10.54
C ALA A 24 -10.86 14.10 10.71
N MET A 25 -10.96 15.03 11.65
CA MET A 25 -9.94 16.06 11.83
C MET A 25 -9.91 16.55 13.27
N SER A 26 -8.73 16.51 13.87
CA SER A 26 -8.39 17.33 15.03
C SER A 26 -8.38 18.81 14.68
N CYS A 27 -9.10 19.59 15.46
CA CYS A 27 -9.17 21.05 15.38
C CYS A 27 -8.41 21.70 16.55
N LEU A 28 -7.22 21.18 16.87
CA LEU A 28 -6.37 21.72 17.93
C LEU A 28 -6.12 23.22 17.73
N ARG A 29 -6.53 24.02 18.71
CA ARG A 29 -6.17 25.43 18.83
C ARG A 29 -5.18 25.55 19.97
N ALA A 30 -3.95 25.95 19.65
CA ALA A 30 -2.93 26.22 20.64
C ALA A 30 -2.59 27.71 20.65
N ASN A 31 -2.24 28.23 21.82
CA ASN A 31 -1.69 29.57 21.96
C ASN A 31 -0.38 29.63 21.15
N PRO A 32 -0.27 30.49 20.12
CA PRO A 32 0.89 30.50 19.23
C PRO A 32 2.18 31.00 19.90
N MET A 33 2.07 31.62 21.09
CA MET A 33 3.21 32.13 21.86
C MET A 33 3.70 31.13 22.92
N THR A 34 2.77 30.45 23.60
CA THR A 34 3.09 29.57 24.74
C THR A 34 3.03 28.09 24.39
N GLY A 35 2.35 27.71 23.29
CA GLY A 35 2.06 26.33 22.94
C GLY A 35 0.94 25.69 23.77
N GLU A 36 0.35 26.43 24.72
CA GLU A 36 -0.76 25.95 25.57
C GLU A 36 -1.95 25.55 24.70
N MET A 37 -2.48 24.35 24.92
CA MET A 37 -3.68 23.87 24.23
C MET A 37 -4.90 24.62 24.78
N ILE A 38 -5.56 25.39 23.92
CA ILE A 38 -6.75 26.17 24.27
C ILE A 38 -8.00 25.35 24.02
N ASP A 39 -8.01 24.55 22.94
CA ASP A 39 -9.16 23.76 22.51
C ASP A 39 -8.67 22.57 21.66
N GLY A 40 -9.36 21.44 21.77
CA GLY A 40 -9.00 20.14 21.20
C GLY A 40 -10.16 19.46 20.48
N ASP A 41 -11.10 20.25 19.96
CA ASP A 41 -12.25 19.78 19.17
C ASP A 41 -11.90 18.71 18.13
N VAL A 42 -12.79 17.73 17.96
CA VAL A 42 -12.68 16.72 16.90
C VAL A 42 -13.92 16.78 16.02
N ILE A 43 -13.69 16.94 14.73
CA ILE A 43 -14.75 16.89 13.72
C ILE A 43 -14.73 15.50 13.09
N PHE A 44 -15.90 14.86 13.08
CA PHE A 44 -16.10 13.56 12.45
C PHE A 44 -17.22 13.65 11.42
N ASP A 45 -16.91 13.30 10.17
CA ASP A 45 -17.89 13.37 9.10
C ASP A 45 -18.73 12.09 8.96
N ALA A 46 -20.05 12.26 9.03
CA ALA A 46 -21.06 11.22 8.85
C ALA A 46 -20.93 10.46 7.53
N SER A 47 -20.36 11.09 6.50
CA SER A 47 -20.20 10.49 5.18
C SER A 47 -19.23 9.32 5.16
N PHE A 48 -18.48 9.10 6.23
CA PHE A 48 -17.82 7.82 6.45
C PHE A 48 -18.83 6.65 6.53
N ILE A 49 -19.91 6.83 7.30
CA ILE A 49 -21.01 5.87 7.39
C ILE A 49 -21.83 5.87 6.09
N LYS A 50 -22.06 7.02 5.45
CA LYS A 50 -22.75 7.09 4.15
C LYS A 50 -21.98 6.33 3.07
N TYR A 51 -20.68 6.55 2.96
CA TYR A 51 -19.78 5.88 2.02
C TYR A 51 -19.72 4.38 2.31
N TRP A 52 -19.67 3.98 3.58
CA TRP A 52 -19.79 2.57 3.96
C TRP A 52 -21.12 1.97 3.53
N LYS A 53 -22.25 2.58 3.91
CA LYS A 53 -23.60 2.10 3.53
C LYS A 53 -23.74 2.00 2.01
N GLN A 54 -23.22 2.98 1.28
CA GLN A 54 -23.21 2.98 -0.18
C GLN A 54 -22.29 1.90 -0.75
N SER A 55 -21.07 1.75 -0.25
CA SER A 55 -20.12 0.73 -0.73
C SER A 55 -20.62 -0.68 -0.41
N TYR A 56 -21.19 -0.88 0.77
CA TYR A 56 -21.83 -2.11 1.19
C TYR A 56 -23.07 -2.41 0.36
N ALA A 57 -24.02 -1.48 0.26
CA ALA A 57 -25.21 -1.62 -0.57
C ALA A 57 -24.86 -1.88 -2.03
N LEU A 58 -23.83 -1.21 -2.55
CA LEU A 58 -23.35 -1.38 -3.91
C LEU A 58 -22.62 -2.71 -4.11
N LEU A 59 -21.88 -3.24 -3.14
CA LEU A 59 -21.15 -4.49 -3.32
C LEU A 59 -21.99 -5.73 -3.03
N ILE A 60 -23.00 -5.64 -2.16
CA ILE A 60 -23.72 -6.82 -1.66
C ILE A 60 -25.26 -6.72 -1.72
N GLY A 61 -25.81 -5.64 -2.30
CA GLY A 61 -27.23 -5.56 -2.68
C GLY A 61 -28.21 -5.36 -1.54
N SER A 62 -28.04 -4.32 -0.73
CA SER A 62 -29.08 -3.85 0.21
C SER A 62 -29.79 -2.62 -0.36
N THR A 63 -31.10 -2.72 -0.59
CA THR A 63 -31.93 -1.61 -1.06
C THR A 63 -32.23 -0.65 0.08
N THR A 64 -31.48 0.46 0.15
CA THR A 64 -31.98 1.79 0.52
C THR A 64 -30.84 2.80 0.40
N ALA A 65 -30.90 3.66 -0.61
CA ALA A 65 -30.17 4.93 -0.63
C ALA A 65 -31.18 6.05 -0.36
N VAL A 66 -30.97 6.83 0.70
CA VAL A 66 -31.68 8.10 0.94
C VAL A 66 -30.64 9.21 0.90
N GLY A 67 -30.91 10.25 0.11
CA GLY A 67 -30.26 11.56 0.21
C GLY A 67 -29.22 11.83 -0.86
N GLY A 68 -29.62 12.65 -1.83
CA GLY A 68 -28.93 12.97 -3.08
C GLY A 68 -27.59 13.69 -2.96
N GLU A 69 -26.95 13.69 -4.13
CA GLU A 69 -25.68 14.30 -4.58
C GLU A 69 -24.36 13.79 -3.94
N PRO A 70 -23.54 13.06 -4.74
CA PRO A 70 -22.16 12.73 -4.41
C PRO A 70 -21.16 13.23 -5.46
N GLN A 71 -20.17 14.01 -5.02
CA GLN A 71 -18.93 14.13 -5.78
C GLN A 71 -17.97 12.98 -5.43
N ALA A 72 -18.05 11.90 -6.19
CA ALA A 72 -16.98 10.93 -6.34
C ALA A 72 -16.44 11.01 -7.77
N ALA A 73 -15.31 11.67 -7.97
CA ALA A 73 -14.57 11.62 -9.23
C ALA A 73 -13.06 11.68 -9.00
N PRO A 74 -12.21 10.94 -9.76
CA PRO A 74 -12.55 10.01 -10.84
C PRO A 74 -12.20 8.56 -10.47
N LEU A 75 -13.16 7.65 -10.59
CA LEU A 75 -12.84 6.28 -10.97
C LEU A 75 -12.35 6.33 -12.42
N ALA A 76 -11.03 6.44 -12.58
CA ALA A 76 -10.20 6.31 -13.79
C ALA A 76 -9.55 7.60 -14.33
N PHE A 77 -8.28 7.78 -13.97
CA PHE A 77 -7.20 8.07 -14.93
C PHE A 77 -5.94 7.29 -14.49
N GLY A 78 -5.99 5.96 -14.63
CA GLY A 78 -4.96 5.02 -14.18
C GLY A 78 -5.33 4.38 -12.85
N GLU A 79 -6.07 3.28 -12.89
CA GLU A 79 -6.49 2.53 -11.70
C GLU A 79 -5.23 2.16 -10.89
N VAL A 80 -5.01 2.84 -9.76
CA VAL A 80 -3.88 2.59 -8.88
C VAL A 80 -3.94 1.12 -8.45
N ILE A 81 -2.83 0.43 -8.66
CA ILE A 81 -2.74 -1.01 -8.44
C ILE A 81 -2.47 -1.36 -6.98
N SER A 82 -1.79 -0.48 -6.25
CA SER A 82 -1.46 -0.61 -4.82
C SER A 82 -1.83 0.69 -4.13
N PRO A 83 -2.92 0.73 -3.34
CA PRO A 83 -3.22 1.84 -2.44
C PRO A 83 -2.03 2.23 -1.56
N ILE A 84 -1.25 1.26 -1.06
CA ILE A 84 -0.04 1.55 -0.26
C ILE A 84 0.96 2.38 -1.09
N LEU A 85 1.25 1.94 -2.31
CA LEU A 85 2.19 2.62 -3.20
C LEU A 85 1.69 4.00 -3.63
N ALA A 86 0.40 4.14 -3.94
CA ALA A 86 -0.19 5.45 -4.24
C ALA A 86 -0.03 6.41 -3.07
N SER A 87 -0.37 5.94 -1.86
CA SER A 87 -0.24 6.73 -0.64
C SER A 87 1.20 7.20 -0.44
N LYS A 88 2.19 6.34 -0.73
CA LYS A 88 3.63 6.67 -0.69
C LYS A 88 4.03 7.69 -1.75
N MET A 89 3.50 7.58 -2.96
CA MET A 89 3.80 8.50 -4.06
C MET A 89 2.93 9.77 -4.05
N GLY A 90 2.05 9.95 -3.05
CA GLY A 90 1.14 11.10 -2.97
C GLY A 90 -0.05 11.05 -3.94
N PHE A 91 -0.31 9.91 -4.60
CA PHE A 91 -1.47 9.73 -5.47
C PHE A 91 -2.75 9.49 -4.66
N GLY A 92 -3.89 10.03 -5.10
CA GLY A 92 -5.20 9.85 -4.45
C GLY A 92 -5.70 11.04 -3.62
N GLN A 93 -5.03 12.19 -3.66
CA GLN A 93 -5.55 13.41 -3.05
C GLN A 93 -6.77 13.94 -3.82
N PRO A 94 -7.94 14.15 -3.18
CA PRO A 94 -8.89 15.13 -3.66
C PRO A 94 -8.27 16.50 -3.39
N ALA A 95 -7.57 17.02 -4.40
CA ALA A 95 -6.93 18.34 -4.46
C ALA A 95 -6.02 18.69 -3.26
N ALA A 96 -4.70 18.80 -3.51
CA ALA A 96 -3.94 19.81 -2.80
C ALA A 96 -4.61 21.15 -3.12
N LYS A 97 -5.41 21.70 -2.20
CA LYS A 97 -5.75 23.13 -2.29
C LYS A 97 -4.42 23.86 -2.22
N ALA A 98 -3.98 24.40 -3.35
CA ALA A 98 -2.92 25.39 -3.35
C ALA A 98 -3.32 26.46 -2.33
N LEU A 99 -2.44 26.74 -1.37
CA LEU A 99 -2.64 27.85 -0.46
C LEU A 99 -2.62 29.11 -1.32
N LEU A 100 -3.77 29.77 -1.49
CA LEU A 100 -3.83 31.07 -2.15
C LEU A 100 -2.93 32.03 -1.37
N GLY A 101 -1.77 32.37 -1.95
CA GLY A 101 -0.87 33.42 -1.44
C GLY A 101 0.48 32.97 -0.88
N VAL A 102 0.85 31.68 -0.87
CA VAL A 102 2.16 31.25 -0.32
C VAL A 102 2.89 30.28 -1.25
N GLY A 103 3.20 30.72 -2.47
CA GLY A 103 3.95 29.94 -3.47
C GLY A 103 5.41 29.61 -3.11
N ALA A 104 5.92 30.08 -1.96
CA ALA A 104 7.27 29.77 -1.48
C ALA A 104 7.37 28.38 -0.80
N LEU A 105 6.24 27.78 -0.46
CA LEU A 105 6.13 26.56 0.35
C LEU A 105 5.86 25.28 -0.46
N ASP A 106 5.74 25.42 -1.79
CA ASP A 106 5.46 24.36 -2.77
C ASP A 106 6.72 23.74 -3.41
N LYS A 107 7.91 23.93 -2.81
CA LYS A 107 9.17 23.38 -3.36
C LYS A 107 9.58 22.05 -2.70
N PRO A 108 10.18 21.13 -3.49
CA PRO A 108 10.45 19.75 -3.06
C PRO A 108 11.43 19.66 -1.89
N PHE A 109 11.36 18.54 -1.17
CA PHE A 109 12.20 18.22 -0.01
C PHE A 109 13.71 18.38 -0.29
N GLY A 110 14.44 18.98 0.66
CA GLY A 110 15.91 19.00 0.66
C GLY A 110 16.59 20.33 0.29
N GLN A 111 15.86 21.39 -0.08
CA GLN A 111 16.46 22.73 -0.15
C GLN A 111 16.58 23.34 1.24
N MET A 112 17.81 23.70 1.64
CA MET A 112 18.01 24.68 2.72
C MET A 112 17.31 25.97 2.32
N ILE A 113 16.23 26.30 3.00
CA ILE A 113 15.52 27.57 2.86
C ILE A 113 16.38 28.58 3.63
N PRO A 114 17.04 29.56 2.97
CA PRO A 114 17.54 30.70 3.70
C PRO A 114 16.33 31.33 4.40
N GLU A 115 16.41 31.63 5.68
CA GLU A 115 15.32 32.24 6.46
C GLU A 115 15.01 33.66 5.95
N VAL A 116 14.44 33.76 4.75
CA VAL A 116 14.04 35.02 4.14
C VAL A 116 12.63 35.30 4.62
N VAL A 117 12.54 36.18 5.62
CA VAL A 117 11.28 36.79 6.00
C VAL A 117 10.81 37.64 4.81
N PRO A 118 9.60 37.39 4.24
CA PRO A 118 9.06 38.22 3.18
C PRO A 118 9.09 39.70 3.57
N ALA A 119 9.46 40.60 2.65
CA ALA A 119 9.67 42.02 2.97
C ALA A 119 8.40 42.74 3.48
N ASP A 120 7.23 42.17 3.21
CA ASP A 120 5.90 42.61 3.67
C ASP A 120 5.49 42.02 5.03
N GLN A 121 6.32 41.15 5.64
CA GLN A 121 6.07 40.51 6.92
C GLN A 121 7.23 40.78 7.89
N ASN A 122 6.93 41.00 9.17
CA ASN A 122 7.97 41.02 10.19
C ASN A 122 8.26 39.59 10.71
N TYR A 123 9.39 39.42 11.41
CA TYR A 123 9.81 38.11 11.94
C TYR A 123 8.72 37.42 12.78
N LEU A 124 7.97 38.19 13.57
CA LEU A 124 6.88 37.66 14.40
C LEU A 124 5.70 37.20 13.54
N GLN A 125 5.29 37.97 12.53
CA GLN A 125 4.25 37.60 11.58
C GLN A 125 4.64 36.37 10.76
N TRP A 126 5.93 36.26 10.40
CA TRP A 126 6.46 35.09 9.71
C TRP A 126 6.50 33.85 10.62
N GLN A 127 6.92 33.99 11.88
CA GLN A 127 6.82 32.90 12.85
C GLN A 127 5.37 32.49 13.10
N LEU A 128 4.46 33.45 13.21
CA LEU A 128 3.03 33.21 13.38
C LEU A 128 2.44 32.49 12.16
N ALA A 129 2.77 32.93 10.94
CA ALA A 129 2.34 32.29 9.70
C ALA A 129 2.92 30.87 9.57
N LYS A 130 4.18 30.65 9.96
CA LYS A 130 4.81 29.31 10.01
C LYS A 130 4.13 28.40 11.03
N ASN A 131 3.77 28.92 12.20
CA ASN A 131 3.07 28.16 13.24
C ASN A 131 1.60 27.86 12.84
N LEU A 132 0.90 28.81 12.22
CA LEU A 132 -0.43 28.60 11.65
C LEU A 132 -0.41 27.63 10.47
N ALA A 133 0.58 27.71 9.58
CA ALA A 133 0.75 26.80 8.45
C ALA A 133 1.12 25.38 8.88
N ARG A 134 1.80 25.21 10.03
CA ARG A 134 2.05 23.90 10.63
C ARG A 134 0.75 23.25 11.12
N GLY A 135 -0.19 24.02 11.63
CA GLY A 135 -1.54 23.55 11.99
C GLY A 135 -2.42 23.20 10.78
N THR A 136 -2.14 23.72 9.58
CA THR A 136 -2.94 23.44 8.36
C THR A 136 -2.36 22.36 7.44
N ARG A 137 -1.14 21.89 7.71
CA ARG A 137 -0.51 20.76 6.98
C ARG A 137 -0.86 19.38 7.55
N GLY A 138 -1.62 19.31 8.63
CA GLY A 138 -2.09 18.06 9.25
C GLY A 138 -3.28 17.42 8.53
N PHE A 139 -3.26 17.33 7.19
CA PHE A 139 -4.30 16.59 6.48
C PHE A 139 -4.09 15.10 6.75
N CYS A 140 -4.68 14.59 7.84
CA CYS A 140 -4.86 13.17 8.08
C CYS A 140 -5.59 12.58 6.85
N GLN A 141 -4.99 11.54 6.25
CA GLN A 141 -5.55 10.82 5.11
C GLN A 141 -6.02 9.42 5.51
N PHE A 142 -6.05 9.11 6.81
CA PHE A 142 -6.36 7.76 7.29
C PHE A 142 -7.68 7.24 6.72
N GLN A 143 -8.69 8.12 6.64
CA GLN A 143 -10.01 7.88 6.04
C GLN A 143 -9.98 7.35 4.61
N THR A 144 -8.93 7.62 3.83
CA THR A 144 -8.84 7.15 2.44
C THR A 144 -8.63 5.65 2.36
N GLY A 145 -7.89 5.06 3.31
CA GLY A 145 -7.69 3.61 3.40
C GLY A 145 -8.96 2.85 3.74
N PHE A 146 -9.83 3.43 4.58
CA PHE A 146 -11.10 2.82 4.95
C PHE A 146 -12.01 2.53 3.76
N ARG A 147 -11.91 3.29 2.67
CA ARG A 147 -12.71 3.01 1.46
C ARG A 147 -12.40 1.62 0.89
N HIS A 148 -11.12 1.28 0.83
CA HIS A 148 -10.62 0.00 0.34
C HIS A 148 -10.91 -1.10 1.35
N ASP A 149 -10.65 -0.86 2.63
CA ASP A 149 -10.90 -1.81 3.71
C ASP A 149 -12.37 -2.16 3.86
N PHE A 150 -13.26 -1.18 3.73
CA PHE A 150 -14.71 -1.40 3.81
C PHE A 150 -15.22 -2.17 2.61
N GLY A 151 -14.65 -1.93 1.43
CA GLY A 151 -14.91 -2.74 0.25
C GLY A 151 -14.45 -4.18 0.43
N LEU A 152 -13.25 -4.39 0.96
CA LEU A 152 -12.72 -5.72 1.26
C LEU A 152 -13.57 -6.43 2.33
N ALA A 153 -13.92 -5.74 3.41
CA ALA A 153 -14.78 -6.24 4.48
C ALA A 153 -16.16 -6.64 3.95
N ALA A 154 -16.75 -5.81 3.08
CA ALA A 154 -18.03 -6.10 2.45
C ALA A 154 -17.97 -7.40 1.63
N ILE A 155 -16.86 -7.69 0.95
CA ILE A 155 -16.69 -8.92 0.17
C ILE A 155 -16.36 -10.12 1.09
N ALA A 156 -15.50 -9.91 2.09
CA ALA A 156 -14.95 -10.98 2.92
C ALA A 156 -15.90 -11.45 4.03
N LEU A 157 -16.70 -10.53 4.59
CA LEU A 157 -17.57 -10.78 5.74
C LEU A 157 -19.05 -10.87 5.37
N ALA A 158 -19.43 -10.65 4.11
CA ALA A 158 -20.80 -10.89 3.68
C ALA A 158 -21.06 -12.40 3.62
N ASP A 159 -22.04 -12.85 4.41
CA ASP A 159 -22.61 -14.20 4.26
C ASP A 159 -23.22 -14.33 2.86
N VAL A 160 -22.70 -15.28 2.08
CA VAL A 160 -23.19 -15.58 0.74
C VAL A 160 -24.51 -16.34 0.89
N PRO A 161 -25.65 -15.83 0.37
CA PRO A 161 -26.86 -16.62 0.26
C PRO A 161 -26.57 -17.81 -0.67
N LYS A 162 -26.81 -19.04 -0.21
CA LYS A 162 -26.70 -20.22 -1.07
C LYS A 162 -27.76 -20.11 -2.19
N PRO A 163 -27.42 -20.39 -3.46
CA PRO A 163 -28.42 -20.39 -4.52
C PRO A 163 -29.52 -21.40 -4.21
N GLU A 164 -30.77 -20.95 -4.13
CA GLU A 164 -31.92 -21.86 -4.05
C GLU A 164 -32.05 -22.62 -5.38
N PRO A 165 -32.26 -23.95 -5.37
CA PRO A 165 -32.46 -24.71 -6.60
C PRO A 165 -33.72 -24.23 -7.36
N PRO A 166 -33.75 -24.36 -8.70
CA PRO A 166 -34.86 -23.87 -9.51
C PRO A 166 -36.17 -24.57 -9.10
N LYS A 167 -37.11 -23.77 -8.59
CA LYS A 167 -38.45 -24.23 -8.20
C LYS A 167 -39.21 -24.75 -9.43
N THR A 168 -39.69 -25.99 -9.37
CA THR A 168 -40.53 -26.58 -10.42
C THR A 168 -41.93 -25.95 -10.43
N GLU A 169 -42.70 -26.10 -11.51
CA GLU A 169 -44.08 -25.56 -11.58
C GLU A 169 -44.98 -26.05 -10.43
N LYS A 170 -44.71 -27.25 -9.89
CA LYS A 170 -45.39 -27.78 -8.69
C LYS A 170 -45.01 -27.07 -7.38
N ASP A 171 -43.83 -26.47 -7.31
CA ASP A 171 -43.39 -25.68 -6.15
C ASP A 171 -44.00 -24.28 -6.14
N LYS A 172 -44.30 -23.72 -7.33
CA LYS A 172 -44.99 -22.42 -7.49
C LYS A 172 -46.47 -22.48 -7.11
N GLU A 173 -47.10 -23.65 -7.22
CA GLU A 173 -48.51 -23.85 -6.85
C GLU A 173 -48.68 -24.01 -5.32
N LYS A 174 -47.68 -24.57 -4.63
CA LYS A 174 -47.65 -24.70 -3.16
C LYS A 174 -47.30 -23.43 -2.39
N ASP A 175 -46.72 -22.42 -3.06
CA ASP A 175 -46.36 -21.13 -2.45
C ASP A 175 -47.50 -20.09 -2.52
N LYS A 176 -48.64 -20.39 -3.18
CA LYS A 176 -49.80 -19.48 -3.22
C LYS A 176 -50.61 -19.40 -1.91
N ASP A 177 -50.46 -20.39 -1.02
CA ASP A 177 -51.23 -20.49 0.24
C ASP A 177 -50.38 -20.26 1.51
N LYS A 178 -49.16 -19.75 1.39
CA LYS A 178 -48.32 -19.40 2.55
C LYS A 178 -48.27 -17.89 2.76
N ALA A 179 -48.65 -17.46 3.97
CA ALA A 179 -48.41 -16.10 4.48
C ALA A 179 -46.98 -15.64 4.16
N PRO A 180 -46.76 -14.34 3.89
CA PRO A 180 -45.47 -13.83 3.44
C PRO A 180 -44.35 -14.32 4.38
N LYS A 181 -43.42 -15.11 3.84
CA LYS A 181 -42.19 -15.50 4.54
C LYS A 181 -41.57 -14.20 5.07
N LYS A 182 -41.27 -14.16 6.38
CA LYS A 182 -40.42 -13.11 6.97
C LYS A 182 -39.20 -12.95 6.06
N PRO A 183 -38.82 -11.72 5.67
CA PRO A 183 -37.61 -11.51 4.88
C PRO A 183 -36.45 -12.19 5.61
N GLU A 184 -35.70 -13.02 4.89
CA GLU A 184 -34.48 -13.61 5.41
C GLU A 184 -33.57 -12.50 5.96
N PRO A 185 -32.86 -12.73 7.07
CA PRO A 185 -31.97 -11.73 7.65
C PRO A 185 -31.01 -11.28 6.57
N LYS A 186 -31.01 -9.96 6.30
CA LYS A 186 -30.13 -9.35 5.32
C LYS A 186 -28.69 -9.68 5.74
N PRO A 187 -27.79 -9.99 4.80
CA PRO A 187 -26.37 -9.94 5.12
C PRO A 187 -26.09 -8.51 5.60
N GLU A 188 -25.79 -8.37 6.88
CA GLU A 188 -25.43 -7.12 7.55
C GLU A 188 -24.06 -7.35 8.19
N LEU A 189 -23.11 -6.44 7.94
CA LEU A 189 -21.81 -6.49 8.60
C LEU A 189 -22.00 -6.40 10.11
N PRO A 190 -21.09 -6.99 10.91
CA PRO A 190 -21.18 -6.89 12.35
C PRO A 190 -21.22 -5.42 12.80
N GLU A 191 -22.21 -5.03 13.62
CA GLU A 191 -22.28 -3.68 14.18
C GLU A 191 -20.99 -3.32 14.95
N GLU A 192 -20.39 -4.34 15.57
CA GLU A 192 -19.10 -4.25 16.25
C GLU A 192 -17.98 -3.73 15.32
N PHE A 193 -17.95 -4.11 14.04
CA PHE A 193 -16.96 -3.64 13.08
C PHE A 193 -17.00 -2.11 12.90
N ILE A 194 -18.20 -1.55 12.70
CA ILE A 194 -18.38 -0.10 12.51
C ILE A 194 -18.06 0.64 13.81
N GLY A 195 -18.53 0.11 14.94
CA GLY A 195 -18.26 0.67 16.26
C GLY A 195 -16.76 0.75 16.55
N GLN A 196 -16.01 -0.32 16.23
CA GLN A 196 -14.55 -0.35 16.38
C GLN A 196 -13.85 0.63 15.43
N ALA A 197 -14.30 0.73 14.17
CA ALA A 197 -13.74 1.69 13.21
C ALA A 197 -13.90 3.14 13.66
N ILE A 198 -15.11 3.52 14.11
CA ILE A 198 -15.39 4.85 14.65
C ILE A 198 -14.52 5.09 15.89
N LYS A 199 -14.51 4.15 16.83
CA LYS A 199 -13.69 4.28 18.05
C LYS A 199 -12.21 4.49 17.73
N HIS A 200 -11.65 3.74 16.79
CA HIS A 200 -10.25 3.84 16.39
C HIS A 200 -9.92 5.22 15.80
N ILE A 201 -10.75 5.74 14.89
CA ILE A 201 -10.56 7.08 14.30
C ILE A 201 -10.69 8.17 15.38
N VAL A 202 -11.67 8.06 16.27
CA VAL A 202 -11.84 9.04 17.36
C VAL A 202 -10.60 9.08 18.24
N MET A 203 -10.06 7.93 18.63
CA MET A 203 -8.81 7.87 19.41
C MET A 203 -7.63 8.49 18.64
N HIS A 204 -7.54 8.27 17.32
CA HIS A 204 -6.51 8.86 16.45
C HIS A 204 -6.56 10.39 16.42
N GLU A 205 -7.74 10.96 16.14
CA GLU A 205 -7.89 12.42 16.07
C GLU A 205 -7.71 13.10 17.44
N VAL A 206 -8.15 12.45 18.53
CA VAL A 206 -7.86 12.94 19.88
C VAL A 206 -6.35 12.91 20.14
N GLY A 207 -5.63 11.88 19.66
CA GLY A 207 -4.17 11.84 19.72
C GLY A 207 -3.52 13.04 19.03
N HIS A 208 -3.98 13.43 17.84
CA HIS A 208 -3.55 14.68 17.19
C HIS A 208 -3.89 15.93 18.01
N SER A 209 -5.07 16.00 18.64
CA SER A 209 -5.41 17.09 19.57
C SER A 209 -4.44 17.18 20.75
N LEU A 210 -3.86 16.06 21.17
CA LEU A 210 -2.84 15.97 22.21
C LEU A 210 -1.40 16.12 21.67
N GLY A 211 -1.24 16.56 20.42
CA GLY A 211 0.07 16.80 19.81
C GLY A 211 0.81 15.56 19.32
N LEU A 212 0.18 14.38 19.31
CA LEU A 212 0.80 13.17 18.79
C LEU A 212 0.89 13.21 17.25
N ARG A 213 2.06 12.83 16.74
CA ARG A 213 2.29 12.59 15.30
C ARG A 213 1.89 11.16 14.93
N HIS A 214 1.74 10.91 13.63
CA HIS A 214 1.58 9.55 13.12
C HIS A 214 2.74 8.65 13.54
N ASN A 215 2.43 7.36 13.76
CA ASN A 215 3.41 6.32 14.06
C ASN A 215 3.18 5.11 13.16
N PHE A 216 3.91 5.03 12.05
CA PHE A 216 3.75 4.00 11.02
C PHE A 216 4.55 2.70 11.27
N LYS A 217 5.16 2.57 12.45
CA LYS A 217 5.85 1.35 12.89
C LYS A 217 5.02 0.58 13.94
N ALA A 218 3.92 1.16 14.41
CA ALA A 218 3.18 0.65 15.54
C ALA A 218 2.36 -0.61 15.23
N SER A 219 2.00 -0.81 13.97
CA SER A 219 1.34 -1.99 13.43
C SER A 219 2.16 -3.27 13.60
N THR A 220 3.47 -3.14 13.83
CA THR A 220 4.41 -4.26 14.00
C THR A 220 4.51 -4.79 15.44
N MET A 221 3.83 -4.16 16.41
CA MET A 221 3.89 -4.55 17.83
C MET A 221 3.41 -5.98 18.11
N LEU A 222 2.38 -6.47 17.42
CA LEU A 222 1.81 -7.80 17.67
C LEU A 222 2.29 -8.83 16.65
N THR A 223 2.55 -10.06 17.07
CA THR A 223 2.80 -11.16 16.11
C THR A 223 1.52 -11.55 15.37
N GLN A 224 1.64 -12.25 14.24
CA GLN A 224 0.49 -12.70 13.44
C GLN A 224 -0.48 -13.58 14.23
N GLU A 225 0.00 -14.34 15.21
CA GLU A 225 -0.81 -15.18 16.09
C GLU A 225 -1.62 -14.35 17.08
N GLN A 226 -1.08 -13.23 17.54
CA GLN A 226 -1.68 -12.37 18.57
C GLN A 226 -2.78 -11.46 17.99
N LEU A 227 -2.74 -11.14 16.70
CA LEU A 227 -3.71 -10.23 16.05
C LEU A 227 -5.18 -10.64 16.23
N ASN A 228 -5.46 -11.92 16.47
CA ASN A 228 -6.82 -12.43 16.65
C ASN A 228 -7.14 -12.85 18.09
N ASP A 229 -6.21 -12.63 19.02
CA ASP A 229 -6.42 -12.90 20.44
C ASP A 229 -6.99 -11.66 21.13
N THR A 230 -8.30 -11.69 21.39
CA THR A 230 -9.01 -10.57 22.01
C THR A 230 -8.58 -10.28 23.45
N ALA A 231 -7.95 -11.24 24.16
CA ALA A 231 -7.39 -10.97 25.48
C ALA A 231 -6.18 -10.03 25.38
N ILE A 232 -5.39 -10.17 24.30
CA ILE A 232 -4.23 -9.34 24.02
C ILE A 232 -4.68 -8.01 23.40
N THR A 233 -5.47 -8.04 22.33
CA THR A 233 -5.83 -6.82 21.58
C THR A 233 -6.67 -5.84 22.40
N ARG A 234 -7.48 -6.33 23.35
CA ARG A 234 -8.28 -5.47 24.24
C ARG A 234 -7.50 -4.93 25.44
N SER A 235 -6.36 -5.52 25.77
CA SER A 235 -5.51 -5.06 26.88
C SER A 235 -4.37 -4.16 26.41
N LYS A 236 -3.69 -4.53 25.32
CA LYS A 236 -2.56 -3.78 24.74
C LYS A 236 -2.92 -2.89 23.56
N GLY A 237 -4.07 -3.10 22.92
CA GLY A 237 -4.37 -2.54 21.61
C GLY A 237 -3.99 -3.50 20.48
N LEU A 238 -4.61 -3.32 19.31
CA LEU A 238 -4.27 -4.06 18.09
C LEU A 238 -2.94 -3.57 17.48
N VAL A 239 -2.58 -2.33 17.79
CA VAL A 239 -1.36 -1.63 17.36
C VAL A 239 -0.73 -0.92 18.55
N GLY A 240 0.58 -0.67 18.50
CA GLY A 240 1.30 0.03 19.57
C GLY A 240 0.88 1.48 19.78
N SER A 241 0.30 2.09 18.77
CA SER A 241 -0.16 3.47 18.75
C SER A 241 -1.39 3.59 17.86
N VAL A 242 -2.44 4.27 18.33
CA VAL A 242 -3.61 4.60 17.50
C VAL A 242 -3.27 5.60 16.39
N MET A 243 -2.07 6.19 16.41
CA MET A 243 -1.56 7.11 15.41
C MET A 243 -1.05 6.42 14.13
N ASP A 244 -1.12 5.09 14.05
CA ASP A 244 -0.86 4.32 12.83
C ASP A 244 -2.05 4.33 11.87
N TYR A 245 -1.81 4.09 10.58
CA TYR A 245 -2.86 3.83 9.59
C TYR A 245 -3.09 2.32 9.46
N SER A 246 -3.56 1.71 10.54
CA SER A 246 -3.81 0.27 10.59
C SER A 246 -4.98 -0.15 9.68
N PRO A 247 -4.85 -1.22 8.88
CA PRO A 247 -5.92 -1.72 8.03
C PRO A 247 -6.89 -2.60 8.83
N ILE A 248 -8.05 -2.92 8.25
CA ILE A 248 -9.00 -3.86 8.86
C ILE A 248 -8.36 -5.23 9.15
N ASN A 249 -8.41 -5.71 10.39
CA ASN A 249 -8.01 -7.07 10.73
C ASN A 249 -9.08 -8.08 10.31
N ILE A 250 -8.82 -8.84 9.25
CA ILE A 250 -9.66 -9.95 8.81
C ILE A 250 -8.92 -11.23 9.10
N ALA A 251 -9.49 -12.07 9.96
CA ALA A 251 -8.87 -13.34 10.32
C ALA A 251 -8.70 -14.24 9.09
N PRO A 252 -7.56 -14.92 8.95
CA PRO A 252 -7.39 -15.98 7.97
C PRO A 252 -8.49 -17.03 8.08
N LYS A 253 -8.86 -17.65 6.95
CA LYS A 253 -9.88 -18.70 6.90
C LYS A 253 -9.56 -19.81 7.92
N GLY A 254 -10.55 -20.14 8.77
CA GLY A 254 -10.41 -21.16 9.80
C GLY A 254 -9.83 -20.67 11.13
N LYS A 255 -9.37 -19.40 11.22
CA LYS A 255 -9.10 -18.75 12.50
C LYS A 255 -10.35 -18.05 13.01
N LYS A 256 -10.49 -17.97 14.33
CA LYS A 256 -11.54 -17.17 14.96
C LYS A 256 -11.26 -15.69 14.71
N GLN A 257 -12.28 -14.95 14.30
CA GLN A 257 -12.18 -13.50 14.13
C GLN A 257 -11.92 -12.82 15.49
N GLY A 258 -10.85 -12.03 15.55
CA GLY A 258 -10.57 -11.11 16.66
C GLY A 258 -11.19 -9.73 16.44
N ASP A 259 -10.66 -8.72 17.13
CA ASP A 259 -11.08 -7.33 16.91
C ASP A 259 -10.67 -6.86 15.50
N TYR A 260 -11.54 -6.13 14.81
CA TYR A 260 -11.33 -5.60 13.46
C TYR A 260 -10.43 -4.36 13.43
N TYR A 261 -10.51 -3.53 14.46
CA TYR A 261 -9.67 -2.35 14.68
C TYR A 261 -9.27 -2.25 16.15
N SER A 262 -8.26 -1.42 16.46
CA SER A 262 -7.86 -1.24 17.87
C SER A 262 -9.02 -0.68 18.69
N THR A 263 -9.37 -1.39 19.77
CA THR A 263 -10.46 -1.01 20.68
C THR A 263 -9.98 -0.26 21.92
N THR A 264 -8.66 -0.10 22.06
CA THR A 264 -8.01 0.65 23.13
C THR A 264 -6.78 1.39 22.58
N ILE A 265 -6.26 2.29 23.40
CA ILE A 265 -5.02 3.05 23.17
C ILE A 265 -3.81 2.12 23.39
N GLY A 266 -2.75 2.30 22.60
CA GLY A 266 -1.58 1.44 22.64
C GLY A 266 -0.49 1.90 23.64
N PRO A 267 0.48 1.04 23.96
CA PRO A 267 1.57 1.33 24.89
C PRO A 267 2.43 2.54 24.50
N TYR A 268 2.68 2.76 23.20
CA TYR A 268 3.41 3.95 22.73
C TYR A 268 2.65 5.23 23.05
N ASP A 269 1.33 5.25 22.85
CA ASP A 269 0.53 6.44 23.12
C ASP A 269 0.56 6.78 24.61
N TYR A 270 0.40 5.79 25.49
CA TYR A 270 0.52 5.99 26.94
C TYR A 270 1.89 6.55 27.33
N TRP A 271 2.96 6.01 26.73
CA TRP A 271 4.32 6.46 26.98
C TRP A 271 4.58 7.90 26.50
N ALA A 272 4.12 8.24 25.29
CA ALA A 272 4.26 9.58 24.72
C ALA A 272 3.49 10.63 25.56
N ILE A 273 2.27 10.29 26.00
CA ILE A 273 1.47 11.15 26.88
C ILE A 273 2.09 11.26 28.27
N GLU A 274 2.64 10.17 28.83
CA GLU A 274 3.37 10.22 30.09
C GLU A 274 4.55 11.18 30.00
N TYR A 275 5.34 11.09 28.93
CA TYR A 275 6.47 12.00 28.70
C TYR A 275 6.01 13.46 28.55
N ALA A 276 4.92 13.70 27.83
CA ALA A 276 4.49 15.06 27.49
C ALA A 276 3.70 15.77 28.60
N TYR A 277 2.94 15.04 29.43
CA TYR A 277 1.91 15.64 30.29
C TYR A 277 1.94 15.18 31.76
N LYS A 278 2.79 14.23 32.15
CA LYS A 278 2.87 13.81 33.55
C LYS A 278 3.33 14.97 34.43
N PRO A 279 2.58 15.35 35.47
CA PRO A 279 3.04 16.34 36.43
C PRO A 279 4.31 15.84 37.13
N VAL A 280 5.36 16.65 37.15
CA VAL A 280 6.61 16.34 37.85
C VAL A 280 6.84 17.37 38.95
N ASP A 281 6.95 16.87 40.19
CA ASP A 281 7.41 17.67 41.32
C ASP A 281 8.94 17.59 41.41
N GLY A 282 9.62 18.74 41.43
CA GLY A 282 11.08 18.80 41.58
C GLY A 282 11.83 18.85 40.24
N ASP A 283 12.78 17.93 40.04
CA ASP A 283 13.66 17.94 38.85
C ASP A 283 13.02 17.25 37.64
N GLU A 284 12.25 18.03 36.89
CA GLU A 284 11.58 17.63 35.65
C GLU A 284 12.53 16.97 34.65
N ALA A 285 13.72 17.54 34.43
CA ALA A 285 14.65 17.04 33.43
C ALA A 285 15.13 15.60 33.73
N THR A 286 15.30 15.27 35.00
CA THR A 286 15.69 13.91 35.42
C THR A 286 14.55 12.91 35.24
N GLU A 287 13.31 13.27 35.58
CA GLU A 287 12.14 12.39 35.38
C GLU A 287 11.84 12.16 33.89
N LEU A 288 11.89 13.20 33.06
CA LEU A 288 11.72 13.08 31.61
C LEU A 288 12.77 12.15 30.99
N LYS A 289 14.03 12.25 31.42
CA LYS A 289 15.09 11.32 30.97
C LYS A 289 14.79 9.87 31.34
N LYS A 290 14.23 9.61 32.53
CA LYS A 290 13.84 8.24 32.93
C LYS A 290 12.73 7.69 32.06
N ILE A 291 11.73 8.51 31.72
CA ILE A 291 10.64 8.11 30.82
C ILE A 291 11.20 7.86 29.41
N ALA A 292 12.00 8.79 28.87
CA ALA A 292 12.59 8.68 27.54
C ALA A 292 13.53 7.47 27.37
N ALA A 293 14.21 7.03 28.44
CA ALA A 293 15.10 5.87 28.40
C ALA A 293 14.40 4.54 28.05
N ARG A 294 13.06 4.52 28.02
CA ARG A 294 12.25 3.39 27.57
C ARG A 294 12.17 3.27 26.05
N ALA A 295 12.65 4.26 25.28
CA ALA A 295 12.55 4.29 23.82
C ALA A 295 12.96 2.99 23.09
N PRO A 296 13.95 2.20 23.55
CA PRO A 296 14.29 0.93 22.92
C PRO A 296 13.28 -0.22 23.15
N GLU A 297 12.29 -0.06 24.05
CA GLU A 297 11.27 -1.08 24.30
C GLU A 297 10.51 -1.42 23.01
N HIS A 298 10.34 -2.72 22.76
CA HIS A 298 9.69 -3.24 21.54
C HIS A 298 8.31 -2.61 21.28
N ASP A 299 7.49 -2.50 22.33
CA ASP A 299 6.11 -2.02 22.25
C ASP A 299 6.02 -0.49 22.02
N LEU A 300 7.16 0.22 22.04
CA LEU A 300 7.27 1.68 21.90
C LEU A 300 7.93 2.10 20.57
N ALA A 301 8.00 1.19 19.59
CA ALA A 301 8.58 1.49 18.29
C ALA A 301 7.89 2.69 17.61
N TYR A 302 8.67 3.55 16.96
CA TYR A 302 8.19 4.81 16.37
C TYR A 302 8.82 5.11 15.01
N ALA A 303 7.98 5.49 14.04
CA ALA A 303 8.41 6.03 12.75
C ALA A 303 7.42 7.07 12.21
N THR A 304 7.95 8.15 11.62
CA THR A 304 7.17 9.35 11.27
C THR A 304 6.63 9.32 9.84
N ASP A 305 5.87 10.36 9.46
CA ASP A 305 5.45 10.63 8.07
C ASP A 305 6.61 10.63 7.08
N GLU A 306 7.73 11.24 7.47
CA GLU A 306 8.92 11.31 6.63
C GLU A 306 9.54 9.92 6.42
N ASP A 307 9.55 9.09 7.45
CA ASP A 307 10.04 7.70 7.36
C ASP A 307 9.13 6.85 6.44
N ALA A 308 7.81 7.07 6.50
CA ALA A 308 6.86 6.37 5.63
C ALA A 308 6.94 6.83 4.16
N PHE A 309 7.42 8.04 3.90
CA PHE A 309 7.62 8.58 2.55
C PHE A 309 8.99 8.21 1.97
N LEU A 310 10.08 8.45 2.73
CA LEU A 310 11.47 8.11 2.39
C LEU A 310 11.82 6.70 2.89
N ASN A 311 10.97 5.73 2.56
CA ASN A 311 10.96 4.45 3.24
C ASN A 311 12.00 3.45 2.71
N ASP A 312 13.01 3.15 3.53
CA ASP A 312 13.95 2.03 3.37
C ASP A 312 13.78 0.93 4.45
N ASP A 313 12.80 1.09 5.34
CA ASP A 313 12.46 0.18 6.42
C ASP A 313 11.16 -0.59 6.12
N PRO A 314 11.21 -1.92 5.91
CA PRO A 314 10.01 -2.70 5.61
C PRO A 314 9.00 -2.77 6.76
N TYR A 315 9.36 -2.31 7.97
CA TYR A 315 8.48 -2.23 9.14
C TYR A 315 7.78 -0.88 9.28
N VAL A 316 8.01 0.06 8.36
CA VAL A 316 7.39 1.40 8.37
C VAL A 316 6.42 1.51 7.19
N ASN A 317 5.15 1.21 7.43
CA ASN A 317 4.15 1.20 6.37
C ASN A 317 2.82 1.80 6.81
N ARG A 318 2.03 2.18 5.80
CA ARG A 318 0.61 2.43 5.97
C ARG A 318 -0.12 1.18 5.52
N PHE A 319 -1.21 0.85 6.20
CA PHE A 319 -2.10 -0.24 5.84
C PHE A 319 -1.44 -1.63 5.89
N ASP A 320 -0.51 -1.84 6.83
CA ASP A 320 0.02 -3.15 7.20
C ASP A 320 -0.40 -3.54 8.63
N LEU A 321 -0.29 -4.82 8.97
CA LEU A 321 -0.65 -5.29 10.32
C LEU A 321 0.15 -6.54 10.72
N GLY A 322 0.76 -6.47 11.90
CA GLY A 322 1.55 -7.53 12.52
C GLY A 322 3.07 -7.38 12.32
N ALA A 323 3.86 -8.07 13.13
CA ALA A 323 5.32 -8.00 13.19
C ALA A 323 6.08 -8.42 11.90
N ASP A 324 5.37 -8.91 10.89
CA ASP A 324 5.91 -9.37 9.61
C ASP A 324 5.00 -8.88 8.48
N PRO A 325 5.21 -7.63 8.02
CA PRO A 325 4.48 -7.06 6.88
C PRO A 325 4.54 -7.91 5.59
N CYS A 326 5.62 -8.65 5.35
CA CYS A 326 5.71 -9.58 4.22
C CYS A 326 4.71 -10.74 4.41
N GLN A 327 4.61 -11.31 5.61
CA GLN A 327 3.61 -12.34 5.91
C GLN A 327 2.17 -11.81 5.83
N PHE A 328 1.91 -10.59 6.33
CA PHE A 328 0.60 -9.95 6.18
C PHE A 328 0.19 -9.81 4.70
N GLY A 329 1.12 -9.36 3.85
CA GLY A 329 0.91 -9.28 2.40
C GLY A 329 0.57 -10.64 1.76
N LYS A 330 1.23 -11.72 2.19
CA LYS A 330 0.92 -13.09 1.73
C LYS A 330 -0.49 -13.51 2.14
N ASP A 331 -0.87 -13.25 3.39
CA ASP A 331 -2.19 -13.62 3.92
C ASP A 331 -3.31 -12.84 3.20
N ARG A 332 -3.09 -11.55 2.90
CA ARG A 332 -4.00 -10.72 2.11
C ARG A 332 -4.16 -11.22 0.68
N ILE A 333 -3.07 -11.62 0.02
CA ILE A 333 -3.12 -12.22 -1.32
C ILE A 333 -3.89 -13.53 -1.28
N ALA A 334 -3.64 -14.39 -0.29
CA ALA A 334 -4.35 -15.66 -0.13
C ALA A 334 -5.87 -15.44 0.07
N LEU A 335 -6.25 -14.47 0.90
CA LEU A 335 -7.65 -14.07 1.08
C LEU A 335 -8.25 -13.58 -0.24
N ALA A 336 -7.56 -12.68 -0.95
CA ALA A 336 -8.04 -12.14 -2.21
C ALA A 336 -8.20 -13.22 -3.29
N SER A 337 -7.23 -14.14 -3.41
CA SER A 337 -7.31 -15.29 -4.31
C SER A 337 -8.52 -16.18 -4.02
N GLU A 338 -8.87 -16.38 -2.75
CA GLU A 338 -10.05 -17.14 -2.37
C GLU A 338 -11.35 -16.40 -2.70
N LEU A 339 -11.41 -15.09 -2.43
CA LEU A 339 -12.59 -14.26 -2.71
C LEU A 339 -12.83 -14.05 -4.21
N LEU A 340 -11.77 -14.10 -5.02
CA LEU A 340 -11.88 -14.08 -6.49
C LEU A 340 -12.56 -15.35 -7.04
N LYS A 341 -12.55 -16.47 -6.30
CA LYS A 341 -13.29 -17.67 -6.68
C LYS A 341 -14.78 -17.42 -6.51
N ASP A 342 -15.52 -17.58 -7.59
CA ASP A 342 -16.97 -17.34 -7.66
C ASP A 342 -17.37 -15.90 -7.30
N LEU A 343 -16.53 -14.93 -7.72
CA LEU A 343 -16.70 -13.52 -7.36
C LEU A 343 -18.11 -13.00 -7.72
N ASP A 344 -18.62 -13.32 -8.90
CA ASP A 344 -19.93 -12.86 -9.32
C ASP A 344 -21.08 -13.44 -8.50
N GLY A 345 -21.02 -14.74 -8.15
CA GLY A 345 -22.03 -15.36 -7.28
C GLY A 345 -22.07 -14.74 -5.88
N ARG A 346 -20.97 -14.13 -5.44
CA ARG A 346 -20.88 -13.43 -4.15
C ARG A 346 -21.47 -12.03 -4.17
N VAL A 347 -21.24 -11.26 -5.25
CA VAL A 347 -21.50 -9.81 -5.27
C VAL A 347 -22.69 -9.38 -6.13
N VAL A 348 -23.20 -10.28 -6.98
CA VAL A 348 -24.33 -10.01 -7.88
C VAL A 348 -25.50 -10.94 -7.55
N LYS A 349 -26.61 -10.38 -7.07
CA LYS A 349 -27.88 -11.11 -6.88
C LYS A 349 -28.77 -10.95 -8.11
N ASP A 350 -29.87 -11.71 -8.16
CA ASP A 350 -30.86 -11.60 -9.23
C ASP A 350 -31.42 -10.17 -9.32
N GLY A 351 -31.33 -9.57 -10.51
CA GLY A 351 -31.76 -8.19 -10.78
C GLY A 351 -30.70 -7.12 -10.50
N ASP A 352 -29.53 -7.48 -9.97
CA ASP A 352 -28.43 -6.55 -9.75
C ASP A 352 -27.54 -6.35 -10.99
N SER A 353 -26.80 -5.24 -10.99
CA SER A 353 -25.87 -4.85 -12.06
C SER A 353 -24.52 -5.59 -11.98
N TRP A 354 -23.93 -5.87 -13.15
CA TRP A 354 -22.60 -6.49 -13.27
C TRP A 354 -21.46 -5.53 -12.91
N ALA A 355 -21.70 -4.22 -12.82
CA ALA A 355 -20.67 -3.24 -12.43
C ALA A 355 -20.09 -3.52 -11.04
N ARG A 356 -20.85 -4.21 -10.18
CA ARG A 356 -20.41 -4.68 -8.86
C ARG A 356 -19.25 -5.64 -8.95
N THR A 357 -19.31 -6.59 -9.89
CA THR A 357 -18.22 -7.55 -10.14
C THR A 357 -16.94 -6.83 -10.53
N ARG A 358 -17.03 -5.80 -11.39
CA ARG A 358 -15.87 -4.97 -11.76
C ARG A 358 -15.25 -4.28 -10.54
N ARG A 359 -16.07 -3.68 -9.68
CA ARG A 359 -15.59 -2.99 -8.47
C ARG A 359 -14.94 -3.96 -7.49
N ALA A 360 -15.59 -5.08 -7.20
CA ALA A 360 -15.08 -6.11 -6.31
C ALA A 360 -13.77 -6.69 -6.84
N PHE A 361 -13.69 -6.96 -8.15
CA PHE A 361 -12.46 -7.40 -8.81
C PHE A 361 -11.33 -6.39 -8.62
N GLY A 362 -11.60 -5.09 -8.78
CA GLY A 362 -10.61 -4.03 -8.55
C GLY A 362 -10.04 -4.02 -7.13
N ILE A 363 -10.89 -4.17 -6.11
CA ILE A 363 -10.49 -4.24 -4.69
C ILE A 363 -9.59 -5.44 -4.44
N LEU A 364 -10.00 -6.63 -4.93
CA LEU A 364 -9.27 -7.87 -4.71
C LEU A 364 -7.93 -7.91 -5.47
N ILE A 365 -7.89 -7.41 -6.70
CA ILE A 365 -6.63 -7.27 -7.46
C ILE A 365 -5.70 -6.25 -6.79
N GLY A 366 -6.25 -5.22 -6.15
CA GLY A 366 -5.46 -4.26 -5.37
C GLY A 366 -4.63 -4.93 -4.26
N GLN A 367 -5.16 -5.98 -3.62
CA GLN A 367 -4.45 -6.72 -2.57
C GLN A 367 -3.14 -7.38 -3.08
N PHE A 368 -3.09 -7.76 -4.36
CA PHE A 368 -1.85 -8.25 -4.97
C PHE A 368 -0.82 -7.14 -5.13
N GLY A 369 -1.26 -5.92 -5.47
CA GLY A 369 -0.38 -4.75 -5.50
C GLY A 369 0.15 -4.40 -4.11
N ASP A 370 -0.72 -4.39 -3.10
CA ASP A 370 -0.34 -4.11 -1.71
C ASP A 370 0.64 -5.17 -1.18
N GLY A 371 0.34 -6.46 -1.36
CA GLY A 371 1.24 -7.54 -0.97
C GLY A 371 2.57 -7.55 -1.73
N ALA A 372 2.59 -7.22 -3.02
CA ALA A 372 3.83 -7.02 -3.79
C ALA A 372 4.65 -5.84 -3.25
N THR A 373 3.98 -4.75 -2.83
CA THR A 373 4.62 -3.58 -2.24
C THR A 373 5.28 -3.92 -0.91
N LEU A 374 4.57 -4.58 0.00
CA LEU A 374 5.08 -4.96 1.32
C LEU A 374 6.23 -5.97 1.22
N ALA A 375 6.07 -7.02 0.41
CA ALA A 375 7.11 -8.04 0.27
C ALA A 375 8.37 -7.52 -0.45
N SER A 376 8.24 -6.63 -1.42
CA SER A 376 9.40 -6.10 -2.16
C SER A 376 10.32 -5.22 -1.31
N GLN A 377 9.80 -4.52 -0.31
CA GLN A 377 10.58 -3.68 0.60
C GLN A 377 11.59 -4.46 1.47
N TYR A 378 11.39 -5.76 1.64
CA TYR A 378 12.36 -6.61 2.33
C TYR A 378 13.63 -6.83 1.49
N VAL A 379 13.56 -6.71 0.16
CA VAL A 379 14.72 -6.86 -0.72
C VAL A 379 15.60 -5.62 -0.59
N GLY A 380 16.75 -5.76 0.05
CA GLY A 380 17.59 -4.63 0.47
C GLY A 380 17.00 -3.81 1.62
N GLY A 381 15.98 -4.30 2.33
CA GLY A 381 15.38 -3.58 3.46
C GLY A 381 16.28 -3.53 4.70
N GLN A 382 16.09 -2.52 5.55
CA GLN A 382 16.83 -2.36 6.81
C GLN A 382 15.93 -1.75 7.90
N SER A 383 16.00 -2.25 9.13
CA SER A 383 15.32 -1.60 10.25
C SER A 383 16.09 -0.36 10.67
N VAL A 384 15.39 0.77 10.80
CA VAL A 384 15.95 2.02 11.32
C VAL A 384 15.53 2.20 12.78
N SER A 385 16.48 2.63 13.61
CA SER A 385 16.27 2.95 15.03
C SER A 385 16.81 4.34 15.37
N ARG A 386 16.22 4.98 16.38
CA ARG A 386 16.64 6.28 16.94
C ARG A 386 17.09 6.15 18.40
N ASP A 387 17.38 4.94 18.85
CA ASP A 387 17.88 4.68 20.20
C ASP A 387 19.18 5.46 20.44
N HIS A 388 19.37 5.99 21.64
CA HIS A 388 20.61 6.66 21.99
C HIS A 388 21.65 5.64 22.46
N LYS A 389 22.93 5.91 22.20
CA LYS A 389 24.06 5.04 22.58
C LYS A 389 24.08 4.63 24.07
N ALA A 390 23.53 5.46 24.95
CA ALA A 390 23.51 5.22 26.39
C ALA A 390 22.23 4.50 26.86
N ASP A 391 21.27 4.26 25.98
CA ASP A 391 20.03 3.58 26.34
C ASP A 391 20.30 2.09 26.57
N LYS A 392 19.54 1.51 27.50
CA LYS A 392 19.64 0.09 27.78
C LYS A 392 19.07 -0.70 26.60
N ASP A 393 19.79 -1.72 26.15
CA ASP A 393 19.38 -2.57 25.02
C ASP A 393 19.22 -1.80 23.69
N ALA A 394 19.93 -0.66 23.55
CA ALA A 394 19.92 0.17 22.35
C ALA A 394 20.29 -0.63 21.10
N ARG A 395 19.48 -0.48 20.05
CA ARG A 395 19.74 -1.05 18.73
C ARG A 395 20.68 -0.14 17.96
N ASP A 396 21.42 -0.72 17.03
CA ASP A 396 22.14 0.07 16.05
C ASP A 396 21.16 0.91 15.22
N PRO A 397 21.54 2.13 14.79
CA PRO A 397 20.66 3.01 14.01
C PRO A 397 20.15 2.35 12.72
N ILE A 398 20.92 1.42 12.17
CA ILE A 398 20.60 0.68 10.95
C ILE A 398 20.92 -0.79 11.21
N VAL A 399 19.93 -1.65 11.07
CA VAL A 399 20.09 -3.11 11.11
C VAL A 399 19.57 -3.71 9.82
N PRO A 400 20.44 -4.26 8.94
CA PRO A 400 20.00 -4.95 7.74
C PRO A 400 18.99 -6.06 8.06
N VAL A 401 17.96 -6.20 7.24
CA VAL A 401 17.09 -7.37 7.32
C VAL A 401 17.92 -8.63 7.04
N SER A 402 17.72 -9.70 7.80
CA SER A 402 18.47 -10.95 7.61
C SER A 402 18.36 -11.46 6.17
N GLY A 403 19.48 -11.94 5.61
CA GLY A 403 19.50 -12.45 4.23
C GLY A 403 18.50 -13.57 3.99
N ALA A 404 18.26 -14.43 4.99
CA ALA A 404 17.22 -15.45 4.94
C ALA A 404 15.82 -14.86 4.71
N LYS A 405 15.45 -13.80 5.44
CA LYS A 405 14.15 -13.14 5.28
C LYS A 405 14.04 -12.42 3.93
N GLN A 406 15.11 -11.76 3.48
CA GLN A 406 15.11 -11.13 2.15
C GLN A 406 14.91 -12.16 1.03
N ARG A 407 15.61 -13.32 1.11
CA ARG A 407 15.47 -14.43 0.15
C ARG A 407 14.06 -15.05 0.18
N GLU A 408 13.47 -15.19 1.35
CA GLU A 408 12.10 -15.69 1.52
C GLU A 408 11.09 -14.79 0.79
N CYS A 409 11.15 -13.47 1.00
CA CYS A 409 10.25 -12.52 0.35
C CYS A 409 10.55 -12.41 -1.16
N LEU A 410 11.82 -12.43 -1.58
CA LEU A 410 12.20 -12.47 -3.00
C LEU A 410 11.64 -13.71 -3.71
N LYS A 411 11.75 -14.88 -3.08
CA LYS A 411 11.18 -16.14 -3.60
C LYS A 411 9.66 -16.06 -3.70
N PHE A 412 8.99 -15.53 -2.67
CA PHE A 412 7.54 -15.33 -2.71
C PHE A 412 7.12 -14.47 -3.90
N LEU A 413 7.81 -13.34 -4.12
CA LEU A 413 7.56 -12.43 -5.24
C LEU A 413 7.79 -13.11 -6.60
N ALA A 414 8.87 -13.88 -6.74
CA ALA A 414 9.18 -14.62 -7.96
C ALA A 414 8.08 -15.65 -8.30
N ASP A 415 7.63 -16.40 -7.29
CA ASP A 415 6.68 -17.49 -7.46
C ASP A 415 5.23 -17.00 -7.65
N ASN A 416 4.82 -15.94 -6.92
CA ASN A 416 3.41 -15.53 -6.81
C ASN A 416 3.06 -14.22 -7.52
N ILE A 417 4.03 -13.38 -7.84
CA ILE A 417 3.79 -12.08 -8.50
C ILE A 417 4.42 -12.04 -9.90
N LEU A 418 5.66 -12.49 -10.03
CA LEU A 418 6.39 -12.55 -11.31
C LEU A 418 6.09 -13.84 -12.10
N SER A 419 4.93 -14.43 -11.86
CA SER A 419 4.40 -15.57 -12.60
C SER A 419 3.07 -15.23 -13.26
N ASP A 420 2.68 -16.02 -14.25
CA ASP A 420 1.35 -15.92 -14.87
C ASP A 420 0.29 -16.79 -14.16
N GLN A 421 0.73 -17.75 -13.33
CA GLN A 421 -0.14 -18.68 -12.62
C GLN A 421 -1.08 -17.97 -11.63
N ALA A 422 -0.58 -16.92 -10.97
CA ALA A 422 -1.38 -16.14 -10.02
C ALA A 422 -2.48 -15.29 -10.69
N PHE A 423 -2.43 -15.10 -12.01
CA PHE A 423 -3.32 -14.20 -12.76
C PHE A 423 -4.17 -14.93 -13.79
N GLN A 424 -4.72 -16.08 -13.41
CA GLN A 424 -5.64 -16.84 -14.24
C GLN A 424 -7.09 -16.53 -13.87
N PHE A 425 -7.82 -15.90 -14.78
CA PHE A 425 -9.22 -15.53 -14.61
C PHE A 425 -10.09 -16.25 -15.63
N SER A 426 -11.30 -16.66 -15.24
CA SER A 426 -12.21 -17.32 -16.17
C SER A 426 -12.69 -16.34 -17.26
N PRO A 427 -12.85 -16.78 -18.51
CA PRO A 427 -13.39 -15.92 -19.57
C PRO A 427 -14.77 -15.34 -19.21
N THR A 428 -15.56 -16.10 -18.46
CA THR A 428 -16.87 -15.67 -17.97
C THR A 428 -16.75 -14.51 -16.99
N LEU A 429 -15.83 -14.58 -16.02
CA LEU A 429 -15.55 -13.47 -15.10
C LEU A 429 -15.14 -12.23 -15.88
N LEU A 430 -14.18 -12.37 -16.81
CA LEU A 430 -13.65 -11.24 -17.59
C LEU A 430 -14.74 -10.52 -18.42
N ARG A 431 -15.67 -11.26 -19.02
CA ARG A 431 -16.83 -10.67 -19.74
C ARG A 431 -17.80 -9.92 -18.83
N ARG A 432 -17.81 -10.23 -17.53
CA ARG A 432 -18.67 -9.60 -16.51
C ARG A 432 -18.02 -8.38 -15.85
N LEU A 433 -16.80 -8.01 -16.21
CA LEU A 433 -16.10 -6.82 -15.69
C LEU A 433 -16.44 -5.53 -16.47
N GLY A 434 -17.59 -5.49 -17.13
CA GLY A 434 -18.05 -4.34 -17.90
C GLY A 434 -18.26 -3.10 -17.02
N ALA A 435 -17.88 -1.93 -17.52
CA ALA A 435 -18.25 -0.67 -16.89
C ALA A 435 -19.66 -0.22 -17.33
N GLU A 436 -20.47 0.23 -16.36
CA GLU A 436 -21.73 0.90 -16.65
C GLU A 436 -21.46 2.40 -16.82
N ARG A 437 -21.70 2.92 -18.03
CA ARG A 437 -21.57 4.35 -18.34
C ARG A 437 -22.81 5.15 -17.96
N TRP A 438 -23.63 4.61 -17.07
CA TRP A 438 -24.88 5.23 -16.68
C TRP A 438 -24.62 6.32 -15.65
N MET A 439 -25.02 7.55 -15.98
CA MET A 439 -24.98 8.67 -15.07
C MET A 439 -26.19 8.58 -14.13
N HIS A 440 -25.96 8.39 -12.83
CA HIS A 440 -27.01 8.29 -11.82
C HIS A 440 -26.53 8.86 -10.49
N TRP A 441 -27.44 8.92 -9.50
CA TRP A 441 -27.20 9.34 -8.11
C TRP A 441 -26.08 8.53 -7.40
N GLY A 442 -24.80 8.82 -7.67
CA GLY A 442 -23.68 7.97 -7.24
C GLY A 442 -22.56 7.80 -8.28
N ASN A 443 -22.79 8.23 -9.51
CA ASN A 443 -21.84 8.19 -10.62
C ASN A 443 -22.13 9.35 -11.58
N ASP A 444 -21.70 10.56 -11.21
CA ASP A 444 -21.92 11.78 -11.99
C ASP A 444 -20.76 12.10 -12.94
N SER A 445 -19.86 11.14 -13.19
CA SER A 445 -18.74 11.33 -14.10
C SER A 445 -19.13 10.95 -15.53
N GLY A 446 -19.20 11.95 -16.43
CA GLY A 446 -19.29 11.73 -17.89
C GLY A 446 -17.98 11.19 -18.50
N SER A 447 -16.91 11.12 -17.70
CA SER A 447 -15.63 10.49 -18.03
C SER A 447 -15.42 9.29 -17.10
N GLY A 448 -15.36 8.09 -17.66
CA GLY A 448 -15.14 6.86 -16.92
C GLY A 448 -14.23 5.91 -17.71
N PRO A 449 -13.78 4.80 -17.12
CA PRO A 449 -12.90 3.86 -17.80
C PRO A 449 -13.56 3.30 -19.07
N GLY A 450 -12.74 2.67 -19.93
CA GLY A 450 -13.23 1.85 -21.02
C GLY A 450 -14.32 0.87 -20.56
N ILE A 451 -15.21 0.47 -21.48
CA ILE A 451 -16.21 -0.57 -21.19
C ILE A 451 -15.50 -1.84 -20.74
N ASP A 452 -14.38 -2.15 -21.40
CA ASP A 452 -13.43 -3.17 -21.03
C ASP A 452 -12.48 -2.72 -19.89
N ILE A 453 -11.96 -3.70 -19.18
CA ILE A 453 -10.92 -3.51 -18.16
C ILE A 453 -9.60 -4.02 -18.74
N SER A 454 -8.56 -3.17 -18.72
CA SER A 454 -7.22 -3.56 -19.17
C SER A 454 -6.55 -4.48 -18.15
N VAL A 455 -7.02 -5.73 -18.05
CA VAL A 455 -6.52 -6.72 -17.07
C VAL A 455 -5.02 -6.95 -17.23
N LEU A 456 -4.53 -7.03 -18.46
CA LEU A 456 -3.11 -7.21 -18.75
C LEU A 456 -2.24 -6.06 -18.24
N GLU A 457 -2.70 -4.81 -18.38
CA GLU A 457 -1.99 -3.63 -17.86
C GLU A 457 -1.99 -3.60 -16.34
N ARG A 458 -3.09 -4.02 -15.70
CA ARG A 458 -3.18 -4.14 -14.24
C ARG A 458 -2.22 -5.20 -13.70
N ILE A 459 -2.19 -6.39 -14.31
CA ILE A 459 -1.25 -7.45 -13.94
C ILE A 459 0.19 -6.95 -14.12
N LEU A 460 0.50 -6.36 -15.28
CA LEU A 460 1.83 -5.85 -15.57
C LEU A 460 2.23 -4.74 -14.59
N GLY A 461 1.30 -3.88 -14.18
CA GLY A 461 1.59 -2.85 -13.21
C GLY A 461 1.85 -3.40 -11.80
N ILE A 462 1.21 -4.51 -11.37
CA ILE A 462 1.60 -5.22 -10.13
C ILE A 462 3.04 -5.72 -10.25
N GLN A 463 3.36 -6.37 -11.37
CA GLN A 463 4.70 -6.91 -11.63
C GLN A 463 5.77 -5.81 -11.69
N LYS A 464 5.41 -4.62 -12.22
CA LYS A 464 6.28 -3.44 -12.25
C LYS A 464 6.61 -2.90 -10.86
N ILE A 465 5.79 -3.13 -9.83
CA ILE A 465 6.13 -2.76 -8.44
C ILE A 465 7.38 -3.53 -8.02
N VAL A 466 7.36 -4.85 -8.18
CA VAL A 466 8.47 -5.74 -7.82
C VAL A 466 9.73 -5.40 -8.61
N LEU A 467 9.61 -5.31 -9.94
CA LEU A 467 10.75 -4.96 -10.81
C LEU A 467 11.23 -3.52 -10.59
N GLY A 468 10.35 -2.63 -10.14
CA GLY A 468 10.65 -1.26 -9.76
C GLY A 468 11.55 -1.20 -8.55
N HIS A 469 11.17 -1.92 -7.49
CA HIS A 469 11.90 -1.93 -6.23
C HIS A 469 13.20 -2.75 -6.31
N CYS A 470 13.14 -3.98 -6.81
CA CYS A 470 14.28 -4.91 -6.77
C CYS A 470 15.42 -4.52 -7.72
N LEU A 471 15.14 -3.72 -8.76
CA LEU A 471 16.13 -3.28 -9.75
C LEU A 471 16.40 -1.77 -9.69
N SER A 472 15.93 -1.06 -8.65
CA SER A 472 16.26 0.35 -8.47
C SER A 472 17.74 0.52 -8.12
N ALA A 473 18.33 1.65 -8.53
CA ALA A 473 19.72 1.95 -8.19
C ALA A 473 19.95 1.96 -6.66
N GLU A 474 19.01 2.55 -5.92
CA GLU A 474 19.05 2.66 -4.46
C GLU A 474 19.04 1.30 -3.77
N THR A 475 18.10 0.41 -4.15
CA THR A 475 18.02 -0.94 -3.58
C THR A 475 19.27 -1.76 -3.86
N LEU A 476 19.77 -1.70 -5.11
CA LEU A 476 20.96 -2.44 -5.50
C LEU A 476 22.21 -1.93 -4.77
N ALA A 477 22.39 -0.61 -4.68
CA ALA A 477 23.48 -0.01 -3.90
C ALA A 477 23.39 -0.38 -2.41
N ARG A 478 22.17 -0.39 -1.86
CA ARG A 478 21.94 -0.77 -0.46
C ARG A 478 22.27 -2.24 -0.19
N ILE A 479 21.91 -3.16 -1.09
CA ILE A 479 22.31 -4.59 -0.97
C ILE A 479 23.84 -4.74 -0.95
N GLN A 480 24.56 -3.96 -1.76
CA GLN A 480 26.03 -3.91 -1.71
C GLN A 480 26.55 -3.40 -0.36
N ASN A 481 25.98 -2.30 0.15
CA ASN A 481 26.37 -1.73 1.44
C ASN A 481 26.05 -2.66 2.61
N GLN A 482 24.93 -3.38 2.57
CA GLN A 482 24.55 -4.33 3.61
C GLN A 482 25.55 -5.48 3.75
N GLN A 483 26.24 -5.87 2.68
CA GLN A 483 27.33 -6.86 2.78
C GLN A 483 28.51 -6.34 3.61
N LEU A 484 28.75 -5.03 3.62
CA LEU A 484 29.78 -4.39 4.46
C LEU A 484 29.33 -4.21 5.91
N GLN A 485 28.02 -4.10 6.13
CA GLN A 485 27.40 -3.98 7.46
C GLN A 485 27.15 -5.33 8.14
N ALA A 486 27.25 -6.43 7.38
CA ALA A 486 26.94 -7.77 7.86
C ALA A 486 27.99 -8.28 8.85
N ASP A 487 27.55 -8.82 9.98
CA ASP A 487 28.42 -9.45 10.96
C ASP A 487 29.15 -10.67 10.36
N SER A 488 30.34 -10.95 10.89
CA SER A 488 31.12 -12.12 10.49
C SER A 488 30.32 -13.42 10.69
N GLY A 489 30.23 -14.24 9.63
CA GLY A 489 29.49 -15.50 9.66
C GLY A 489 28.00 -15.39 9.33
N THR A 490 27.49 -14.19 9.07
CA THR A 490 26.14 -14.00 8.50
C THR A 490 26.17 -14.16 6.97
N ASP A 491 25.02 -14.47 6.39
CA ASP A 491 24.83 -14.66 4.95
C ASP A 491 23.88 -13.57 4.40
N PRO A 492 24.37 -12.33 4.20
CA PRO A 492 23.58 -11.25 3.62
C PRO A 492 23.20 -11.55 2.17
N LEU A 493 22.04 -11.03 1.72
CA LEU A 493 21.63 -11.13 0.33
C LEU A 493 22.65 -10.42 -0.57
N ARG A 494 22.96 -11.01 -1.74
CA ARG A 494 23.85 -10.39 -2.73
C ARG A 494 23.11 -9.99 -4.00
N ILE A 495 23.66 -9.01 -4.73
CA ILE A 495 23.02 -8.48 -5.93
C ILE A 495 22.85 -9.57 -6.99
N GLU A 496 23.84 -10.44 -7.17
CA GLU A 496 23.78 -11.53 -8.15
C GLU A 496 22.62 -12.49 -7.87
N GLU A 497 22.25 -12.71 -6.61
CA GLU A 497 21.12 -13.55 -6.23
C GLU A 497 19.79 -12.92 -6.67
N VAL A 498 19.66 -11.60 -6.58
CA VAL A 498 18.50 -10.86 -7.07
C VAL A 498 18.36 -11.02 -8.58
N PHE A 499 19.42 -10.75 -9.34
CA PHE A 499 19.39 -10.88 -10.80
C PHE A 499 19.12 -12.31 -11.25
N ARG A 500 19.73 -13.29 -10.57
CA ARG A 500 19.53 -14.73 -10.81
C ARG A 500 18.08 -15.13 -10.55
N SER A 501 17.54 -14.82 -9.37
CA SER A 501 16.16 -15.15 -9.01
C SER A 501 15.15 -14.53 -9.97
N LEU A 502 15.36 -13.29 -10.40
CA LEU A 502 14.48 -12.61 -11.35
C LEU A 502 14.59 -13.22 -12.75
N THR A 503 15.81 -13.45 -13.25
CA THR A 503 16.02 -14.03 -14.59
C THR A 503 15.47 -15.44 -14.67
N ASP A 504 15.80 -16.28 -13.70
CA ASP A 504 15.38 -17.67 -13.69
C ASP A 504 13.87 -17.76 -13.53
N GLY A 505 13.26 -16.98 -12.62
CA GLY A 505 11.81 -16.93 -12.44
C GLY A 505 11.06 -16.48 -13.70
N ILE A 506 11.43 -15.34 -14.28
CA ILE A 506 10.73 -14.69 -15.40
C ILE A 506 10.86 -15.48 -16.70
N TRP A 507 11.98 -16.18 -16.90
CA TRP A 507 12.26 -16.93 -18.12
C TRP A 507 12.12 -18.45 -17.96
N SER A 508 11.74 -18.95 -16.78
CA SER A 508 11.63 -20.39 -16.49
C SER A 508 10.72 -21.16 -17.45
N ASP A 509 9.76 -20.51 -18.11
CA ASP A 509 8.90 -21.17 -19.08
C ASP A 509 9.67 -21.69 -20.30
N LEU A 510 10.78 -21.05 -20.68
CA LEU A 510 11.60 -21.49 -21.80
C LEU A 510 12.23 -22.86 -21.55
N ASP A 511 12.60 -23.13 -20.30
CA ASP A 511 13.21 -24.41 -19.90
C ASP A 511 12.15 -25.51 -19.72
N LYS A 512 10.89 -25.10 -19.49
CA LYS A 512 9.75 -25.99 -19.22
C LYS A 512 8.86 -26.23 -20.44
N LEU A 513 9.25 -25.74 -21.62
CA LEU A 513 8.47 -25.99 -22.84
C LEU A 513 8.37 -27.51 -23.07
N PRO A 514 7.19 -28.05 -23.41
CA PRO A 514 7.06 -29.47 -23.71
C PRO A 514 7.82 -29.85 -24.99
N ASP A 515 8.40 -31.05 -25.02
CA ASP A 515 8.96 -31.62 -26.24
C ASP A 515 7.84 -32.09 -27.16
N GLN A 516 7.44 -31.23 -28.09
CA GLN A 516 6.33 -31.50 -28.99
C GLN A 516 6.82 -32.24 -30.25
N LYS A 517 6.75 -33.57 -30.20
CA LYS A 517 7.13 -34.45 -31.32
C LYS A 517 6.01 -34.69 -32.33
N ASP A 518 4.75 -34.45 -31.95
CA ASP A 518 3.61 -34.61 -32.84
C ASP A 518 3.35 -33.31 -33.64
N PRO A 519 3.52 -33.32 -34.97
CA PRO A 519 3.25 -32.16 -35.82
C PRO A 519 1.77 -31.74 -35.86
N LYS A 520 0.83 -32.55 -35.35
CA LYS A 520 -0.60 -32.20 -35.24
C LYS A 520 -0.99 -31.58 -33.89
N ALA A 521 -0.11 -31.60 -32.90
CA ALA A 521 -0.41 -31.01 -31.60
C ALA A 521 -0.52 -29.47 -31.69
N ALA A 522 -1.30 -28.87 -30.80
CA ALA A 522 -1.47 -27.42 -30.75
C ALA A 522 -0.11 -26.74 -30.51
N LYS A 523 0.18 -25.66 -31.24
CA LYS A 523 1.44 -24.94 -31.09
C LYS A 523 1.59 -24.40 -29.66
N ILE A 524 2.82 -24.45 -29.14
CA ILE A 524 3.15 -23.98 -27.79
C ILE A 524 3.09 -22.44 -27.79
N ALA A 525 2.37 -21.88 -26.82
CA ALA A 525 2.20 -20.45 -26.68
C ALA A 525 2.57 -19.99 -25.25
N LEU A 526 3.46 -19.00 -25.14
CA LEU A 526 3.65 -18.25 -23.90
C LEU A 526 2.43 -17.35 -23.67
N SER A 527 1.97 -17.24 -22.43
CA SER A 527 0.86 -16.35 -22.09
C SER A 527 1.19 -14.88 -22.39
N THR A 528 0.19 -14.06 -22.72
CA THR A 528 0.43 -12.62 -22.93
C THR A 528 0.95 -11.94 -21.65
N VAL A 529 0.50 -12.38 -20.48
CA VAL A 529 1.03 -11.95 -19.17
C VAL A 529 2.54 -12.19 -19.11
N ARG A 530 2.98 -13.41 -19.45
CA ARG A 530 4.39 -13.78 -19.45
C ARG A 530 5.22 -12.91 -20.40
N ARG A 531 4.77 -12.75 -21.65
CA ARG A 531 5.49 -11.95 -22.66
C ARG A 531 5.58 -10.47 -22.27
N ASN A 532 4.54 -9.91 -21.66
CA ASN A 532 4.54 -8.53 -21.18
C ASN A 532 5.56 -8.35 -20.04
N LEU A 533 5.60 -9.28 -19.08
CA LEU A 533 6.58 -9.30 -18.02
C LEU A 533 8.01 -9.40 -18.55
N GLN A 534 8.26 -10.32 -19.48
CA GLN A 534 9.57 -10.50 -20.12
C GLN A 534 10.03 -9.23 -20.85
N ARG A 535 9.14 -8.56 -21.60
CA ARG A 535 9.46 -7.28 -22.27
C ARG A 535 9.80 -6.16 -21.29
N GLU A 536 9.07 -6.07 -20.19
CA GLU A 536 9.31 -5.07 -19.14
C GLU A 536 10.64 -5.33 -18.42
N TYR A 537 10.95 -6.59 -18.13
CA TYR A 537 12.23 -6.97 -17.54
C TYR A 537 13.41 -6.64 -18.47
N LEU A 538 13.30 -7.01 -19.76
CA LEU A 538 14.29 -6.63 -20.77
C LEU A 538 14.45 -5.12 -20.90
N ARG A 539 13.35 -4.36 -20.81
CA ARG A 539 13.41 -2.88 -20.84
C ARG A 539 14.26 -2.34 -19.70
N ARG A 540 14.10 -2.86 -18.48
CA ARG A 540 14.86 -2.41 -17.31
C ARG A 540 16.34 -2.79 -17.40
N LEU A 541 16.65 -4.03 -17.74
CA LEU A 541 18.04 -4.46 -17.96
C LEU A 541 18.71 -3.65 -19.08
N SER A 542 17.98 -3.41 -20.18
CA SER A 542 18.50 -2.61 -21.30
C SER A 542 18.79 -1.17 -20.88
N SER A 543 17.86 -0.53 -20.17
CA SER A 543 18.05 0.83 -19.63
C SER A 543 19.26 0.88 -18.71
N MET A 544 19.45 -0.13 -17.87
CA MET A 544 20.57 -0.24 -16.96
C MET A 544 21.91 -0.34 -17.71
N VAL A 545 21.96 -1.16 -18.77
CA VAL A 545 23.18 -1.36 -19.59
C VAL A 545 23.56 -0.12 -20.39
N LEU A 546 22.57 0.55 -20.98
CA LEU A 546 22.77 1.77 -21.77
C LEU A 546 23.10 2.97 -20.87
N GLY A 547 22.68 2.94 -19.61
CA GLY A 547 22.80 4.06 -18.68
C GLY A 547 21.80 5.17 -18.97
N ASP A 548 21.66 6.08 -18.01
CA ASP A 548 20.91 7.32 -18.24
C ASP A 548 21.70 8.25 -19.15
N ARG A 549 21.01 9.11 -19.92
CA ARG A 549 21.68 10.18 -20.68
C ARG A 549 22.50 11.01 -19.70
N SER A 550 23.81 11.11 -19.93
CA SER A 550 24.74 11.88 -19.10
C SER A 550 24.17 13.28 -18.86
N ASN A 551 23.86 13.59 -17.60
CA ASN A 551 23.60 14.97 -17.21
C ASN A 551 24.97 15.65 -17.09
N PRO A 552 25.31 16.65 -17.93
CA PRO A 552 26.62 17.31 -17.91
C PRO A 552 26.93 18.04 -16.59
N TYR A 553 25.95 18.15 -15.69
CA TYR A 553 26.13 18.70 -14.35
C TYR A 553 26.42 17.65 -13.26
N SER A 554 26.42 16.34 -13.57
CA SER A 554 26.61 15.27 -12.58
C SER A 554 27.99 15.31 -11.89
N ASP A 555 29.06 15.56 -12.65
CA ASP A 555 30.42 15.67 -12.11
C ASP A 555 30.63 16.93 -11.26
N ILE A 556 29.91 18.02 -11.57
CA ILE A 556 29.95 19.28 -10.79
C ILE A 556 29.39 19.06 -9.37
N PHE A 557 28.50 18.10 -9.19
CA PHE A 557 27.92 17.71 -7.92
C PHE A 557 28.58 16.48 -7.28
N SER A 558 29.72 15.99 -7.79
CA SER A 558 30.50 14.93 -7.13
C SER A 558 30.92 15.30 -5.71
N TYR A 559 31.08 16.60 -5.41
CA TYR A 559 31.27 17.11 -4.04
C TYR A 559 30.05 16.87 -3.13
N ILE A 560 28.83 16.78 -3.68
CA ILE A 560 27.60 16.48 -2.91
C ILE A 560 27.62 15.05 -2.39
N VAL A 561 28.24 14.09 -3.10
CA VAL A 561 28.43 12.72 -2.62
C VAL A 561 29.33 12.68 -1.39
N ILE A 562 30.32 13.57 -1.32
CA ILE A 562 31.21 13.72 -0.15
C ILE A 562 30.49 14.37 1.04
N ILE A 563 29.44 15.16 0.80
CA ILE A 563 28.65 15.86 1.85
C ILE A 563 27.34 15.09 2.18
N GLY A 564 27.22 13.83 1.73
CA GLY A 564 26.15 12.92 2.15
C GLY A 564 24.94 12.81 1.22
N GLY A 565 25.03 13.28 -0.03
CA GLY A 565 24.03 12.96 -1.05
C GLY A 565 24.32 11.62 -1.71
N GLY A 566 23.39 10.66 -1.62
CA GLY A 566 23.52 9.38 -2.32
C GLY A 566 23.62 9.55 -3.84
N SER A 567 24.50 8.78 -4.49
CA SER A 567 24.51 8.71 -5.94
C SER A 567 23.25 7.98 -6.42
N SER A 568 22.44 8.64 -7.25
CA SER A 568 21.31 8.00 -7.94
C SER A 568 21.76 7.05 -9.08
N SER A 569 23.07 6.85 -9.26
CA SER A 569 23.62 6.00 -10.31
C SER A 569 23.52 4.52 -9.97
N VAL A 570 23.19 3.71 -10.97
CA VAL A 570 23.21 2.26 -10.83
C VAL A 570 24.65 1.78 -10.56
N PRO A 571 24.89 0.90 -9.56
CA PRO A 571 26.20 0.31 -9.31
C PRO A 571 26.82 -0.37 -10.54
N ALA A 572 28.16 -0.30 -10.66
CA ALA A 572 28.88 -0.89 -11.79
C ALA A 572 28.66 -2.41 -11.91
N ASP A 573 28.67 -3.14 -10.78
CA ASP A 573 28.40 -4.57 -10.76
C ASP A 573 26.97 -4.90 -11.22
N ALA A 574 25.98 -4.10 -10.81
CA ALA A 574 24.62 -4.27 -11.29
C ALA A 574 24.51 -4.08 -12.81
N ARG A 575 25.24 -3.11 -13.38
CA ARG A 575 25.33 -2.92 -14.84
C ARG A 575 26.01 -4.11 -15.54
N ALA A 576 27.07 -4.64 -14.95
CA ALA A 576 27.77 -5.82 -15.47
C ALA A 576 26.89 -7.08 -15.41
N LEU A 577 26.17 -7.29 -14.31
CA LEU A 577 25.18 -8.35 -14.14
C LEU A 577 24.03 -8.18 -15.14
N ALA A 578 23.51 -6.97 -15.35
CA ALA A 578 22.50 -6.74 -16.39
C ALA A 578 22.98 -7.18 -17.78
N ARG A 579 24.23 -6.89 -18.16
CA ARG A 579 24.82 -7.40 -19.41
C ARG A 579 24.94 -8.92 -19.43
N LEU A 580 25.40 -9.51 -18.34
CA LEU A 580 25.53 -10.98 -18.21
C LEU A 580 24.17 -11.65 -18.41
N HIS A 581 23.15 -11.19 -17.71
CA HIS A 581 21.81 -11.75 -17.77
C HIS A 581 21.14 -11.53 -19.12
N LEU A 582 21.36 -10.37 -19.79
CA LEU A 582 20.92 -10.18 -21.17
C LEU A 582 21.56 -11.21 -22.13
N LYS A 583 22.86 -11.46 -22.03
CA LYS A 583 23.55 -12.48 -22.83
C LYS A 583 22.98 -13.88 -22.59
N GLU A 584 22.75 -14.22 -21.33
CA GLU A 584 22.19 -15.52 -20.94
C GLU A 584 20.76 -15.71 -21.49
N ILE A 585 19.91 -14.69 -21.35
CA ILE A 585 18.55 -14.70 -21.91
C ILE A 585 18.60 -14.87 -23.43
N ALA A 586 19.46 -14.13 -24.13
CA ALA A 586 19.61 -14.27 -25.58
C ALA A 586 20.05 -15.69 -25.99
N GLY A 587 20.91 -16.33 -25.19
CA GLY A 587 21.31 -17.72 -25.37
C GLY A 587 20.14 -18.70 -25.21
N ARG A 588 19.36 -18.56 -24.13
CA ARG A 588 18.16 -19.38 -23.87
C ARG A 588 17.12 -19.23 -24.98
N ILE A 589 16.86 -17.99 -25.40
CA ILE A 589 15.96 -17.71 -26.53
C ILE A 589 16.50 -18.32 -27.82
N GLY A 590 17.81 -18.18 -28.09
CA GLY A 590 18.45 -18.75 -29.27
C GLY A 590 18.27 -20.26 -29.36
N MET A 591 18.52 -20.97 -28.25
CA MET A 591 18.32 -22.42 -28.17
C MET A 591 16.88 -22.82 -28.49
N VAL A 592 15.88 -22.11 -27.93
CA VAL A 592 14.46 -22.40 -28.19
C VAL A 592 14.10 -22.12 -29.66
N LEU A 593 14.56 -21.03 -30.24
CA LEU A 593 14.30 -20.71 -31.65
C LEU A 593 14.97 -21.71 -32.60
N GLU A 594 16.17 -22.21 -32.28
CA GLU A 594 16.87 -23.20 -33.10
C GLU A 594 16.23 -24.60 -33.00
N THR A 595 15.86 -25.01 -31.79
CA THR A 595 15.40 -26.39 -31.53
C THR A 595 13.88 -26.57 -31.65
N ARG A 596 13.09 -25.50 -31.44
CA ARG A 596 11.62 -25.59 -31.23
C ARG A 596 10.80 -24.56 -31.99
N SER A 597 11.38 -23.75 -32.88
CA SER A 597 10.65 -22.68 -33.60
C SER A 597 9.40 -23.17 -34.35
N ALA A 598 9.46 -24.36 -34.97
CA ALA A 598 8.32 -24.94 -35.69
C ALA A 598 7.13 -25.28 -34.77
N SER A 599 7.39 -25.64 -33.51
CA SER A 599 6.38 -25.96 -32.50
C SER A 599 5.78 -24.73 -31.80
N LEU A 600 6.35 -23.53 -31.99
CA LEU A 600 5.85 -22.29 -31.38
C LEU A 600 4.74 -21.64 -32.21
N ASP A 601 3.77 -21.05 -31.52
CA ASP A 601 2.80 -20.16 -32.14
C ASP A 601 3.48 -18.87 -32.64
N ASP A 602 2.85 -18.20 -33.61
CA ASP A 602 3.47 -17.06 -34.28
C ASP A 602 3.69 -15.89 -33.31
N THR A 603 2.84 -15.72 -32.30
CA THR A 603 3.00 -14.63 -31.33
C THR A 603 4.14 -14.87 -30.36
N THR A 604 4.36 -16.12 -29.94
CA THR A 604 5.53 -16.48 -29.12
C THR A 604 6.80 -16.40 -29.94
N ARG A 605 6.82 -16.95 -31.17
CA ARG A 605 8.00 -16.87 -32.04
C ARG A 605 8.40 -15.42 -32.31
N ALA A 606 7.45 -14.56 -32.69
CA ALA A 606 7.70 -13.15 -32.92
C ALA A 606 8.23 -12.43 -31.66
N HIS A 607 7.67 -12.73 -30.49
CA HIS A 607 8.16 -12.16 -29.23
C HIS A 607 9.60 -12.56 -28.90
N LEU A 608 9.95 -13.83 -29.11
CA LEU A 608 11.29 -14.34 -28.85
C LEU A 608 12.31 -13.76 -29.86
N GLU A 609 11.96 -13.68 -31.13
CA GLU A 609 12.79 -13.04 -32.17
C GLU A 609 13.00 -11.54 -31.88
N GLU A 610 11.94 -10.81 -31.55
CA GLU A 610 11.98 -9.40 -31.14
C GLU A 610 12.89 -9.20 -29.91
N SER A 611 12.70 -10.04 -28.88
CA SER A 611 13.48 -9.99 -27.65
C SER A 611 14.97 -10.25 -27.92
N LYS A 612 15.31 -11.28 -28.69
CA LYS A 612 16.70 -11.60 -29.08
C LYS A 612 17.33 -10.46 -29.88
N HIS A 613 16.61 -9.91 -30.85
CA HIS A 613 17.09 -8.79 -31.66
C HIS A 613 17.34 -7.54 -30.81
N ARG A 614 16.41 -7.20 -29.92
CA ARG A 614 16.53 -6.06 -29.01
C ARG A 614 17.73 -6.20 -28.08
N ILE A 615 17.94 -7.39 -27.51
CA ILE A 615 19.11 -7.68 -26.67
C ILE A 615 20.41 -7.46 -27.48
N ALA A 616 20.49 -7.99 -28.70
CA ALA A 616 21.65 -7.81 -29.56
C ALA A 616 21.95 -6.32 -29.78
N LYS A 617 20.93 -5.51 -30.11
CA LYS A 617 21.09 -4.05 -30.27
C LYS A 617 21.59 -3.35 -29.02
N VAL A 618 21.17 -3.76 -27.84
CA VAL A 618 21.62 -3.19 -26.57
C VAL A 618 23.07 -3.58 -26.27
N LEU A 619 23.46 -4.82 -26.56
CA LEU A 619 24.83 -5.30 -26.35
C LEU A 619 25.81 -4.76 -27.40
N GLU A 620 25.33 -4.47 -28.61
CA GLU A 620 26.08 -3.84 -29.72
C GLU A 620 26.17 -2.32 -29.61
N ALA A 621 25.27 -1.68 -28.84
CA ALA A 621 25.30 -0.24 -28.62
C ALA A 621 26.61 0.10 -27.92
N ASN A 622 27.62 0.45 -28.71
CA ASN A 622 28.95 0.81 -28.24
C ASN A 622 28.79 1.88 -27.16
N LEU A 623 29.32 1.56 -25.98
CA LEU A 623 29.61 2.53 -24.94
C LEU A 623 30.61 3.53 -25.52
N ASP A 624 30.12 4.58 -26.16
CA ASP A 624 30.86 5.83 -26.30
C ASP A 624 30.80 6.60 -24.97
N ILE A 625 30.90 5.86 -23.86
CA ILE A 625 31.16 6.45 -22.54
C ILE A 625 32.66 6.70 -22.57
N LYS A 626 33.01 7.98 -22.71
CA LYS A 626 34.32 8.48 -22.30
C LYS A 626 34.46 8.26 -20.79
N GLU A 627 34.71 7.02 -20.38
CA GLU A 627 35.41 6.78 -19.13
C GLU A 627 36.89 7.14 -19.40
N PRO A 628 37.49 8.05 -18.63
CA PRO A 628 38.88 8.46 -18.81
C PRO A 628 39.87 7.32 -18.60
#